data_AF-A0A6J6A1X8-F1
#
_entry.id   AF-A0A6J6A1X8-F1
#
_cell.length_a   1.000
_cell.length_b   1.000
_cell.length_c   1.000
_cell.angle_alpha   90.00
_cell.angle_beta   90.00
_cell.angle_gamma   90.00
#
_symmetry.space_group_name_H-M   'P 1'
#
loop_
_entity.id
_entity.type
_entity.pdbx_description
1 polymer ?
#
loop_
_entity_poly.entity_id
_entity_poly.type
_entity_poly.pdbx_seq_one_letter_code
_entity_poly.pdbx_strand_id
1 'polypeptide(L)'
;MYGLATQASLRYYPAPWCAYFASWVTRQAGVPIGWNGLGDGYVPRISAWAKKVGIWKKTPQPGDLIAFPQHIGIVESIQPNGTVTTIEGNTSDGLRRRLRLIKSASGFVRVSYLTAPVAEITVAADPVIRDVPVLLTATNIAKPARAIKSYRWDIDGDGTWDKTSSKPQLTLSFPENGNFPVTVSISDSHHVAATTTVNIRVVNGSSGSGGLSPR
;
A
#
# COMPACT_ATOMS: atom_id res chain seq x y z
N MET A 1 -18.08 -5.49 6.23
CA MET A 1 -18.85 -4.37 5.64
C MET A 1 -19.11 -4.53 4.13
N TYR A 2 -18.29 -5.27 3.38
CA TYR A 2 -18.48 -5.46 1.92
C TYR A 2 -19.54 -6.49 1.50
N GLY A 3 -19.94 -7.41 2.39
CA GLY A 3 -20.83 -8.54 2.05
C GLY A 3 -22.34 -8.25 2.09
N LEU A 4 -22.75 -7.05 2.50
CA LEU A 4 -24.18 -6.71 2.64
C LEU A 4 -24.80 -6.17 1.34
N ALA A 5 -23.98 -5.88 0.32
CA ALA A 5 -24.46 -5.36 -0.96
C ALA A 5 -24.62 -6.46 -2.04
N THR A 6 -24.13 -7.69 -1.80
CA THR A 6 -24.12 -8.76 -2.82
C THR A 6 -25.03 -9.95 -2.51
N GLN A 7 -25.64 -10.00 -1.31
CA GLN A 7 -26.60 -11.05 -0.96
C GLN A 7 -28.02 -10.52 -1.05
N ALA A 8 -28.60 -10.63 -2.25
CA ALA A 8 -29.98 -10.28 -2.53
C ALA A 8 -30.94 -11.23 -1.78
N SER A 9 -31.79 -10.70 -0.90
CA SER A 9 -33.14 -11.25 -0.63
C SER A 9 -34.03 -10.40 0.30
N LEU A 10 -33.74 -9.13 0.58
CA LEU A 10 -34.68 -8.27 1.31
C LEU A 10 -34.88 -6.95 0.56
N ARG A 11 -36.09 -6.77 0.01
CA ARG A 11 -36.60 -5.51 -0.52
C ARG A 11 -36.45 -4.42 0.55
N TYR A 12 -35.40 -3.63 0.44
CA TYR A 12 -35.22 -2.39 1.18
C TYR A 12 -34.60 -1.40 0.19
N TYR A 13 -35.19 -0.20 0.07
CA TYR A 13 -34.75 0.96 -0.73
C TYR A 13 -33.30 0.85 -1.24
N PRO A 14 -33.00 1.03 -2.54
CA PRO A 14 -31.66 0.74 -3.09
C PRO A 14 -30.64 1.66 -2.41
N ALA A 15 -29.98 1.13 -1.38
CA ALA A 15 -28.99 1.86 -0.61
C ALA A 15 -27.91 2.33 -1.60
N PRO A 16 -27.44 3.59 -1.52
CA PRO A 16 -26.49 4.14 -2.48
C PRO A 16 -25.18 3.33 -2.49
N TRP A 17 -25.10 2.34 -3.37
CA TRP A 17 -23.99 1.38 -3.41
C TRP A 17 -22.86 1.79 -4.35
N CYS A 18 -22.97 2.95 -5.02
CA CYS A 18 -21.92 3.46 -5.91
C CYS A 18 -20.58 3.66 -5.18
N ALA A 19 -20.62 4.13 -3.93
CA ALA A 19 -19.44 4.31 -3.09
C ALA A 19 -18.83 2.98 -2.63
N TYR A 20 -19.68 2.00 -2.28
CA TYR A 20 -19.22 0.64 -1.97
C TYR A 20 -18.60 -0.04 -3.18
N PHE A 21 -19.19 0.12 -4.37
CA PHE A 21 -18.62 -0.37 -5.62
C PHE A 21 -17.25 0.25 -5.90
N ALA A 22 -17.12 1.59 -5.85
CA ALA A 22 -15.84 2.26 -6.04
C ALA A 22 -14.78 1.83 -5.00
N SER A 23 -15.20 1.66 -3.74
CA SER A 23 -14.33 1.17 -2.67
C SER A 23 -13.86 -0.27 -2.90
N TRP A 24 -14.76 -1.13 -3.38
CA TRP A 24 -14.43 -2.51 -3.72
C TRP A 24 -13.45 -2.57 -4.90
N VAL A 25 -13.73 -1.84 -5.99
CA VAL A 25 -12.85 -1.83 -7.18
C VAL A 25 -11.44 -1.35 -6.82
N THR A 26 -11.33 -0.25 -6.08
CA THR A 26 -10.02 0.29 -5.70
C THR A 26 -9.24 -0.63 -4.78
N ARG A 27 -9.92 -1.37 -3.90
CA ARG A 27 -9.30 -2.43 -3.10
C ARG A 27 -8.80 -3.59 -3.96
N GLN A 28 -9.57 -4.04 -4.95
CA GLN A 28 -9.12 -5.09 -5.88
C GLN A 28 -7.89 -4.64 -6.69
N ALA A 29 -7.81 -3.35 -7.02
CA ALA A 29 -6.68 -2.76 -7.72
C ALA A 29 -5.44 -2.47 -6.83
N GLY A 30 -5.44 -2.89 -5.54
CA GLY A 30 -4.31 -2.66 -4.62
C GLY A 30 -4.12 -1.21 -4.18
N VAL A 31 -5.11 -0.36 -4.46
CA VAL A 31 -5.14 1.08 -4.13
C VAL A 31 -6.32 1.42 -3.21
N PRO A 32 -6.50 0.70 -2.09
CA PRO A 32 -7.66 0.87 -1.22
C PRO A 32 -7.82 2.32 -0.76
N ILE A 33 -9.07 2.80 -0.78
CA ILE A 33 -9.41 4.18 -0.43
C ILE A 33 -9.99 4.32 0.98
N GLY A 34 -10.07 5.57 1.46
CA GLY A 34 -10.63 5.92 2.76
C GLY A 34 -9.59 5.93 3.88
N TRP A 35 -9.98 6.46 5.04
CA TRP A 35 -9.06 6.81 6.13
C TRP A 35 -8.13 5.69 6.61
N ASN A 36 -8.59 4.44 6.55
CA ASN A 36 -7.84 3.25 6.98
C ASN A 36 -7.73 2.21 5.85
N GLY A 37 -7.93 2.59 4.59
CA GLY A 37 -7.99 1.62 3.47
C GLY A 37 -9.13 0.62 3.53
N LEU A 38 -10.15 0.85 4.37
CA LEU A 38 -11.32 -0.02 4.51
C LEU A 38 -12.46 0.35 3.56
N GLY A 39 -12.27 1.31 2.66
CA GLY A 39 -13.35 1.81 1.81
C GLY A 39 -14.38 2.65 2.58
N ASP A 40 -15.39 3.11 1.85
CA ASP A 40 -16.42 3.99 2.37
C ASP A 40 -17.74 3.86 1.58
N GLY A 41 -18.86 3.90 2.29
CA GLY A 41 -20.20 3.92 1.69
C GLY A 41 -20.73 5.33 1.39
N TYR A 42 -19.99 6.39 1.75
CA TYR A 42 -20.47 7.77 1.67
C TYR A 42 -19.50 8.67 0.87
N VAL A 43 -19.97 9.15 -0.28
CA VAL A 43 -19.16 9.93 -1.25
C VAL A 43 -18.53 11.20 -0.64
N PRO A 44 -19.24 12.00 0.18
CA PRO A 44 -18.63 13.16 0.83
C PRO A 44 -17.47 12.79 1.76
N ARG A 45 -17.50 11.63 2.44
CA ARG A 45 -16.40 11.18 3.31
C ARG A 45 -15.17 10.74 2.50
N ILE A 46 -15.37 10.06 1.37
CA ILE A 46 -14.30 9.78 0.38
C ILE A 46 -13.69 11.10 -0.12
N SER A 47 -14.53 12.06 -0.50
CA SER A 47 -14.08 13.35 -1.03
C SER A 47 -13.29 14.16 0.00
N ALA A 48 -13.74 14.18 1.26
CA ALA A 48 -13.05 14.86 2.36
C ALA A 48 -11.69 14.23 2.65
N TRP A 49 -11.64 12.89 2.71
CA TRP A 49 -10.40 12.14 2.87
C TRP A 49 -9.41 12.42 1.73
N ALA A 50 -9.86 12.31 0.48
CA ALA A 50 -9.01 12.54 -0.70
C ALA A 50 -8.41 13.96 -0.71
N LYS A 51 -9.17 14.96 -0.27
CA LYS A 51 -8.65 16.33 -0.07
C LYS A 51 -7.61 16.39 1.03
N LYS A 52 -7.89 15.77 2.19
CA LYS A 52 -6.97 15.76 3.34
C LYS A 52 -5.63 15.13 2.99
N VAL A 53 -5.62 14.03 2.23
CA VAL A 53 -4.39 13.30 1.88
C VAL A 53 -3.75 13.77 0.56
N GLY A 54 -4.25 14.87 -0.03
CA GLY A 54 -3.62 15.53 -1.18
C GLY A 54 -3.82 14.85 -2.54
N ILE A 55 -4.71 13.86 -2.63
CA ILE A 55 -5.00 13.12 -3.88
C ILE A 55 -6.26 13.60 -4.60
N TRP A 56 -6.95 14.61 -4.07
CA TRP A 56 -8.05 15.28 -4.76
C TRP A 56 -7.55 16.17 -5.88
N LYS A 57 -8.19 16.09 -7.06
CA LYS A 57 -7.75 16.77 -8.29
C LYS A 57 -8.94 17.45 -8.97
N LYS A 58 -8.61 18.46 -9.79
CA LYS A 58 -9.60 19.23 -10.57
C LYS A 58 -9.73 18.74 -12.01
N THR A 59 -8.74 18.04 -12.52
CA THR A 59 -8.73 17.45 -13.86
C THR A 59 -8.72 15.92 -13.76
N PRO A 60 -9.44 15.20 -14.65
CA PRO A 60 -9.47 13.74 -14.65
C PRO A 60 -8.21 13.12 -15.27
N GLN A 61 -7.97 11.86 -14.90
CA GLN A 61 -7.16 10.89 -15.62
C GLN A 61 -7.93 9.56 -15.70
N PRO A 62 -7.72 8.73 -16.73
CA PRO A 62 -8.21 7.35 -16.71
C PRO A 62 -7.77 6.63 -15.42
N GLY A 63 -8.71 5.92 -14.79
CA GLY A 63 -8.51 5.26 -13.50
C GLY A 63 -8.81 6.13 -12.27
N ASP A 64 -8.94 7.45 -12.40
CA ASP A 64 -9.39 8.30 -11.29
C ASP A 64 -10.83 7.96 -10.90
N LEU A 65 -11.18 8.14 -9.62
CA LEU A 65 -12.59 8.21 -9.25
C LEU A 65 -13.13 9.60 -9.60
N ILE A 66 -14.32 9.67 -10.20
CA ILE A 66 -15.05 10.92 -10.43
C ILE A 66 -16.12 11.08 -9.37
N ALA A 67 -16.12 12.19 -8.63
CA ALA A 67 -17.02 12.43 -7.51
C ALA A 67 -18.03 13.54 -7.81
N PHE A 68 -19.27 13.31 -7.41
CA PHE A 68 -20.40 14.24 -7.37
C PHE A 68 -20.88 14.37 -5.92
N PRO A 69 -21.80 15.29 -5.57
CA PRO A 69 -22.25 15.46 -4.18
C PRO A 69 -22.75 14.17 -3.51
N GLN A 70 -23.45 13.31 -4.26
CA GLN A 70 -24.00 12.05 -3.76
C GLN A 70 -23.70 10.83 -4.66
N HIS A 71 -22.80 10.96 -5.63
CA HIS A 71 -22.51 9.88 -6.58
C HIS A 71 -21.02 9.78 -6.89
N ILE A 72 -20.54 8.59 -7.21
CA ILE A 72 -19.16 8.36 -7.56
C ILE A 72 -19.06 7.31 -8.67
N GLY A 73 -18.09 7.49 -9.55
CA GLY A 73 -17.77 6.59 -10.65
C GLY A 73 -16.27 6.43 -10.81
N ILE A 74 -15.90 5.67 -11.83
CA ILE A 74 -14.51 5.50 -12.28
C ILE A 74 -14.40 6.12 -13.66
N VAL A 75 -13.39 6.96 -13.89
CA VAL A 75 -13.07 7.49 -15.21
C VAL A 75 -12.45 6.38 -16.05
N GLU A 76 -13.14 5.98 -17.12
CA GLU A 76 -12.64 4.99 -18.08
C GLU A 76 -11.82 5.67 -19.17
N SER A 77 -12.34 6.76 -19.76
CA SER A 77 -11.65 7.50 -20.82
C SER A 77 -12.03 8.99 -20.82
N ILE A 78 -11.16 9.82 -21.39
CA ILE A 78 -11.36 11.27 -21.55
C ILE A 78 -11.53 11.57 -23.03
N GLN A 79 -12.58 12.32 -23.36
CA GLN A 79 -12.91 12.71 -24.73
C GLN A 79 -12.41 14.13 -25.03
N PRO A 80 -12.04 14.44 -26.28
CA PRO A 80 -11.57 15.78 -26.67
C PRO A 80 -12.61 16.90 -26.43
N ASN A 81 -13.90 16.57 -26.38
CA ASN A 81 -15.01 17.52 -26.22
C ASN A 81 -15.31 17.91 -24.76
N GLY A 82 -14.40 17.62 -23.82
CA GLY A 82 -14.58 17.96 -22.40
C GLY A 82 -15.54 17.03 -21.64
N THR A 83 -15.80 15.83 -22.17
CA THR A 83 -16.54 14.77 -21.50
C THR A 83 -15.62 13.61 -21.09
N VAL A 84 -16.11 12.76 -20.20
CA VAL A 84 -15.47 11.51 -19.81
C VAL A 84 -16.46 10.36 -19.93
N THR A 85 -15.97 9.20 -20.36
CA THR A 85 -16.70 7.94 -20.18
C THR A 85 -16.40 7.42 -18.78
N THR A 86 -17.44 7.05 -18.04
CA THR A 86 -17.34 6.59 -16.67
C THR A 86 -17.98 5.22 -16.50
N ILE A 87 -17.45 4.41 -15.59
CA ILE A 87 -18.07 3.17 -15.12
C ILE A 87 -18.66 3.45 -13.73
N GLU A 88 -19.97 3.31 -13.60
CA GLU A 88 -20.71 3.75 -12.42
C GLU A 88 -21.64 2.66 -11.90
N GLY A 89 -21.45 2.31 -10.62
CA GLY A 89 -22.41 1.49 -9.87
C GLY A 89 -23.65 2.29 -9.48
N ASN A 90 -24.72 1.60 -9.12
CA ASN A 90 -26.03 2.13 -8.73
C ASN A 90 -26.61 3.18 -9.69
N THR A 91 -26.31 3.05 -10.98
CA THR A 91 -26.90 3.90 -12.01
C THR A 91 -28.07 3.16 -12.61
N SER A 92 -29.29 3.59 -12.27
CA SER A 92 -30.53 2.87 -12.61
C SER A 92 -30.51 1.43 -12.08
N ASP A 93 -30.09 1.26 -10.82
CA ASP A 93 -29.95 -0.03 -10.13
C ASP A 93 -29.02 -1.03 -10.85
N GLY A 94 -27.94 -0.53 -11.45
CA GLY A 94 -26.98 -1.39 -12.15
C GLY A 94 -25.61 -0.76 -12.34
N LEU A 95 -24.69 -1.58 -12.87
CA LEU A 95 -23.41 -1.13 -13.39
C LEU A 95 -23.61 -0.61 -14.82
N ARG A 96 -23.22 0.64 -15.08
CA ARG A 96 -23.40 1.28 -16.38
C ARG A 96 -22.18 2.09 -16.79
N ARG A 97 -21.93 2.13 -18.10
CA ARG A 97 -21.11 3.17 -18.71
C ARG A 97 -21.95 4.44 -18.88
N ARG A 98 -21.39 5.60 -18.55
CA ARG A 98 -22.04 6.91 -18.73
C ARG A 98 -21.09 7.90 -19.39
N LEU A 99 -21.64 8.79 -20.19
CA LEU A 99 -20.93 9.98 -20.65
C LEU A 99 -21.24 11.13 -19.67
N ARG A 100 -20.21 11.71 -19.06
CA ARG A 100 -20.35 12.81 -18.08
C ARG A 100 -19.57 14.02 -18.57
N LEU A 101 -20.12 15.22 -18.37
CA LEU A 101 -19.36 16.46 -18.55
C LEU A 101 -18.35 16.62 -17.41
N ILE A 102 -17.08 16.90 -17.72
CA ILE A 102 -16.03 17.10 -16.70
C ILE A 102 -16.44 18.20 -15.71
N LYS A 103 -17.02 19.29 -16.22
CA LYS A 103 -17.49 20.43 -15.42
C LYS A 103 -18.63 20.11 -14.44
N SER A 104 -19.31 18.98 -14.59
CA SER A 104 -20.38 18.55 -13.68
C SER A 104 -19.85 17.83 -12.44
N ALA A 105 -18.59 17.40 -12.45
CA ALA A 105 -17.95 16.73 -11.32
C ALA A 105 -17.63 17.74 -10.21
N SER A 106 -17.78 17.31 -8.96
CA SER A 106 -17.21 18.02 -7.81
C SER A 106 -15.67 17.96 -7.82
N GLY A 107 -15.11 16.86 -8.34
CA GLY A 107 -13.68 16.66 -8.56
C GLY A 107 -13.34 15.19 -8.74
N PHE A 108 -12.03 14.88 -8.65
CA PHE A 108 -11.48 13.56 -8.94
C PHE A 108 -10.58 13.06 -7.82
N VAL A 109 -10.57 11.75 -7.59
CA VAL A 109 -9.67 11.08 -6.63
C VAL A 109 -8.59 10.34 -7.42
N ARG A 110 -7.34 10.79 -7.30
CA ARG A 110 -6.20 10.18 -7.99
C ARG A 110 -5.63 8.99 -7.22
N VAL A 111 -6.25 7.84 -7.40
CA VAL A 111 -5.88 6.60 -6.71
C VAL A 111 -4.51 6.06 -7.13
N SER A 112 -3.96 6.50 -8.27
CA SER A 112 -2.58 6.18 -8.67
C SER A 112 -1.52 6.76 -7.72
N TYR A 113 -1.89 7.66 -6.81
CA TYR A 113 -0.99 8.15 -5.74
C TYR A 113 -0.99 7.23 -4.52
N LEU A 114 -1.82 6.19 -4.55
CA LEU A 114 -1.90 5.15 -3.52
C LEU A 114 -1.20 3.88 -4.02
N THR A 115 -0.05 3.96 -4.67
CA THR A 115 0.70 2.75 -5.06
C THR A 115 1.14 1.96 -3.83
N ALA A 116 1.27 0.64 -3.97
CA ALA A 116 1.82 -0.22 -2.93
C ALA A 116 3.18 0.29 -2.43
N PRO A 117 3.50 0.13 -1.14
CA PRO A 117 4.86 0.36 -0.69
C PRO A 117 5.80 -0.63 -1.41
N VAL A 118 7.04 -0.21 -1.61
CA VAL A 118 8.13 -1.10 -2.04
C VAL A 118 9.06 -1.21 -0.84
N ALA A 119 9.45 -2.44 -0.48
CA ALA A 119 10.32 -2.72 0.64
C ALA A 119 11.72 -3.08 0.13
N GLU A 120 12.74 -2.52 0.76
CA GLU A 120 14.14 -2.89 0.59
C GLU A 120 14.79 -3.05 1.97
N ILE A 121 15.86 -3.83 2.05
CA ILE A 121 16.69 -3.95 3.26
C ILE A 121 18.10 -3.49 2.90
N THR A 122 18.63 -2.55 3.68
CA THR A 122 20.07 -2.24 3.68
C THR A 122 20.72 -2.87 4.91
N VAL A 123 21.90 -3.46 4.71
CA VAL A 123 22.71 -4.06 5.77
C VAL A 123 23.92 -3.15 5.98
N ALA A 124 24.20 -2.76 7.22
CA ALA A 124 25.26 -1.79 7.53
C ALA A 124 26.68 -2.29 7.23
N ALA A 125 26.87 -3.60 7.03
CA ALA A 125 28.14 -4.21 6.67
C ALA A 125 27.91 -5.46 5.79
N ASP A 126 28.77 -5.66 4.80
CA ASP A 126 28.84 -6.88 3.98
C ASP A 126 30.33 -7.18 3.65
N PRO A 127 30.89 -8.32 4.10
CA PRO A 127 30.25 -9.35 4.92
C PRO A 127 30.04 -8.88 6.37
N VAL A 128 29.07 -9.49 7.05
CA VAL A 128 28.85 -9.33 8.49
C VAL A 128 29.87 -10.18 9.24
N ILE A 129 30.38 -9.66 10.36
CA ILE A 129 31.29 -10.41 11.22
C ILE A 129 30.48 -11.19 12.26
N ARG A 130 30.79 -12.48 12.42
CA ARG A 130 30.20 -13.37 13.42
C ARG A 130 30.25 -12.74 14.82
N ASP A 131 29.15 -12.89 15.57
CA ASP A 131 28.95 -12.36 16.92
C ASP A 131 29.07 -10.82 17.05
N VAL A 132 29.26 -10.10 15.95
CA VAL A 132 29.27 -8.64 15.92
C VAL A 132 27.88 -8.14 15.54
N PRO A 133 27.28 -7.21 16.32
CA PRO A 133 26.02 -6.61 15.97
C PRO A 133 26.06 -5.88 14.62
N VAL A 134 25.12 -6.20 13.73
CA VAL A 134 24.89 -5.50 12.46
C VAL A 134 23.51 -4.84 12.47
N LEU A 135 23.45 -3.60 11.97
CA LEU A 135 22.19 -2.89 11.78
C LEU A 135 21.60 -3.21 10.39
N LEU A 136 20.34 -3.63 10.39
CA LEU A 136 19.50 -3.70 9.21
C LEU A 136 18.55 -2.52 9.21
N THR A 137 18.35 -1.89 8.05
CA THR A 137 17.35 -0.84 7.86
C THR A 137 16.39 -1.21 6.74
N ALA A 138 15.11 -1.32 7.05
CA ALA A 138 14.05 -1.45 6.06
C ALA A 138 13.74 -0.07 5.46
N THR A 139 13.98 0.10 4.17
CA THR A 139 13.64 1.32 3.44
C THR A 139 12.34 1.11 2.66
N ASN A 140 11.63 2.20 2.38
CA ASN A 140 10.47 2.17 1.51
C ASN A 140 10.32 3.48 0.72
N ILE A 141 9.68 3.37 -0.45
CA ILE A 141 9.30 4.52 -1.30
C ILE A 141 7.78 4.76 -1.28
N ALA A 142 7.15 4.67 -0.10
CA ALA A 142 5.71 4.93 0.02
C ALA A 142 5.38 6.41 -0.22
N LYS A 143 4.29 6.68 -0.93
CA LYS A 143 3.78 8.05 -1.11
C LYS A 143 3.18 8.57 0.22
N PRO A 144 3.15 9.89 0.48
CA PRO A 144 2.69 10.46 1.75
C PRO A 144 1.28 10.03 2.20
N ALA A 145 0.41 9.66 1.26
CA ALA A 145 -0.93 9.15 1.57
C ALA A 145 -0.94 7.74 2.22
N ARG A 146 0.18 7.01 2.20
CA ARG A 146 0.32 5.62 2.66
C ARG A 146 1.52 5.46 3.61
N ALA A 147 1.44 6.08 4.79
CA ALA A 147 2.49 5.97 5.79
C ALA A 147 2.65 4.52 6.30
N ILE A 148 3.90 4.04 6.43
CA ILE A 148 4.20 2.73 7.02
C ILE A 148 3.89 2.71 8.53
N LYS A 149 3.30 1.62 8.99
CA LYS A 149 2.84 1.41 10.37
C LYS A 149 3.58 0.32 11.12
N SER A 150 4.02 -0.73 10.44
CA SER A 150 4.70 -1.85 11.07
C SER A 150 5.71 -2.52 10.15
N TYR A 151 6.71 -3.14 10.77
CA TYR A 151 7.72 -3.97 10.15
C TYR A 151 7.69 -5.32 10.87
N ARG A 152 7.55 -6.41 10.13
CA ARG A 152 7.63 -7.78 10.64
C ARG A 152 8.85 -8.44 10.01
N TRP A 153 9.66 -9.10 10.82
CA TRP A 153 10.92 -9.68 10.44
C TRP A 153 10.88 -11.18 10.67
N ASP A 154 11.30 -11.91 9.66
CA ASP A 154 11.63 -13.32 9.66
C ASP A 154 13.16 -13.37 9.52
N ILE A 155 13.83 -13.73 10.60
CA ILE A 155 15.26 -13.53 10.85
C ILE A 155 16.05 -14.79 10.45
N ASP A 156 15.43 -15.96 10.49
CA ASP A 156 16.05 -17.24 10.16
C ASP A 156 15.57 -17.84 8.83
N GLY A 157 14.54 -17.25 8.22
CA GLY A 157 14.01 -17.66 6.93
C GLY A 157 13.10 -18.89 7.01
N ASP A 158 12.55 -19.20 8.18
CA ASP A 158 11.65 -20.34 8.38
C ASP A 158 10.20 -20.06 7.89
N GLY A 159 9.92 -18.83 7.48
CA GLY A 159 8.61 -18.38 7.01
C GLY A 159 7.67 -17.94 8.13
N THR A 160 8.15 -17.90 9.37
CA THR A 160 7.45 -17.36 10.54
C THR A 160 8.00 -15.99 10.92
N TRP A 161 7.18 -15.16 11.55
CA TRP A 161 7.60 -13.81 11.92
C TRP A 161 8.15 -13.79 13.34
N ASP A 162 9.47 -13.69 13.48
CA ASP A 162 10.16 -13.66 14.77
C ASP A 162 9.96 -12.35 15.53
N LYS A 163 9.91 -11.23 14.80
CA LYS A 163 9.93 -9.90 15.42
C LYS A 163 9.03 -8.90 14.73
N THR A 164 8.41 -8.04 15.53
CA THR A 164 7.68 -6.86 15.03
C THR A 164 8.29 -5.59 15.60
N SER A 165 8.51 -4.58 14.76
CA SER A 165 8.99 -3.25 15.15
C SER A 165 8.11 -2.14 14.59
N SER A 166 8.08 -1.00 15.29
CA SER A 166 7.46 0.24 14.81
C SER A 166 8.44 1.17 14.08
N LYS A 167 9.75 0.93 14.27
CA LYS A 167 10.85 1.62 13.59
C LYS A 167 11.41 0.73 12.48
N PRO A 168 11.98 1.32 11.40
CA PRO A 168 12.54 0.57 10.27
C PRO A 168 13.87 -0.14 10.59
N GLN A 169 14.36 -0.05 11.81
CA GLN A 169 15.70 -0.50 12.19
C GLN A 169 15.63 -1.75 13.07
N LEU A 170 16.50 -2.71 12.77
CA LEU A 170 16.68 -3.93 13.55
C LEU A 170 18.18 -4.25 13.66
N THR A 171 18.68 -4.40 14.88
CA THR A 171 20.05 -4.88 15.11
C THR A 171 20.03 -6.39 15.38
N LEU A 172 20.90 -7.12 14.69
CA LEU A 172 21.06 -8.57 14.79
C LEU A 172 22.53 -8.95 14.99
N SER A 173 22.78 -10.14 15.49
CA SER A 173 24.10 -10.77 15.55
C SER A 173 23.94 -12.23 15.18
N PHE A 174 24.89 -12.77 14.41
CA PHE A 174 24.82 -14.14 13.91
C PHE A 174 25.88 -15.00 14.59
N PRO A 175 25.49 -16.10 15.26
CA PRO A 175 26.41 -16.95 16.01
C PRO A 175 27.17 -17.94 15.13
N GLU A 176 26.82 -18.05 13.85
CA GLU A 176 27.39 -18.99 12.90
C GLU A 176 27.80 -18.28 11.61
N ASN A 177 28.78 -18.85 10.90
CA ASN A 177 29.16 -18.37 9.57
C ASN A 177 28.24 -18.99 8.51
N GLY A 178 27.97 -18.25 7.44
CA GLY A 178 27.10 -18.74 6.38
C GLY A 178 26.30 -17.62 5.71
N ASN A 179 25.27 -18.02 4.98
CA ASN A 179 24.30 -17.09 4.38
C ASN A 179 22.97 -17.25 5.11
N PHE A 180 22.47 -16.16 5.69
CA PHE A 180 21.22 -16.13 6.43
C PHE A 180 20.19 -15.31 5.65
N PRO A 181 19.12 -15.91 5.12
CA PRO A 181 18.03 -15.17 4.51
C PRO A 181 17.24 -14.43 5.60
N VAL A 182 17.22 -13.10 5.53
CA VAL A 182 16.40 -12.27 6.40
C VAL A 182 15.31 -11.61 5.58
N THR A 183 14.06 -11.82 5.95
CA THR A 183 12.88 -11.30 5.29
C THR A 183 12.22 -10.22 6.13
N VAL A 184 11.81 -9.11 5.50
CA VAL A 184 10.98 -8.08 6.14
C VAL A 184 9.66 -7.91 5.39
N SER A 185 8.55 -7.83 6.12
CA SER A 185 7.27 -7.35 5.63
C SER A 185 6.98 -5.98 6.23
N ILE A 186 6.84 -4.96 5.39
CA ILE A 186 6.35 -3.63 5.78
C ILE A 186 4.87 -3.52 5.49
N SER A 187 4.10 -2.94 6.41
CA SER A 187 2.67 -2.71 6.22
C SER A 187 2.31 -1.25 6.43
N ASP A 188 1.48 -0.70 5.56
CA ASP A 188 1.06 0.69 5.63
C ASP A 188 -0.26 0.93 6.36
N SER A 189 -0.65 2.20 6.47
CA SER A 189 -1.89 2.66 7.08
C SER A 189 -3.17 2.18 6.39
N HIS A 190 -3.05 1.58 5.20
CA HIS A 190 -4.17 1.05 4.41
C HIS A 190 -4.15 -0.49 4.35
N HIS A 191 -3.37 -1.13 5.22
CA HIS A 191 -3.28 -2.58 5.37
C HIS A 191 -2.74 -3.31 4.14
N VAL A 192 -1.98 -2.62 3.31
CA VAL A 192 -1.26 -3.25 2.21
C VAL A 192 0.18 -3.48 2.66
N ALA A 193 0.68 -4.67 2.37
CA ALA A 193 2.01 -5.10 2.74
C ALA A 193 2.91 -5.26 1.51
N ALA A 194 4.21 -5.10 1.74
CA ALA A 194 5.25 -5.50 0.80
C ALA A 194 6.34 -6.27 1.56
N THR A 195 6.86 -7.31 0.93
CA THR A 195 7.85 -8.22 1.51
C THR A 195 9.10 -8.25 0.65
N THR A 196 10.26 -8.30 1.29
CA THR A 196 11.55 -8.47 0.61
C THR A 196 12.49 -9.30 1.48
N THR A 197 13.46 -9.96 0.85
CA THR A 197 14.44 -10.83 1.51
C THR A 197 15.85 -10.41 1.09
N VAL A 198 16.78 -10.39 2.04
CA VAL A 198 18.21 -10.20 1.79
C VAL A 198 18.99 -11.40 2.34
N ASN A 199 19.98 -11.87 1.60
CA ASN A 199 20.89 -12.91 2.08
C ASN A 199 22.08 -12.24 2.76
N ILE A 200 22.22 -12.43 4.07
CA ILE A 200 23.30 -11.86 4.86
C ILE A 200 24.46 -12.85 4.91
N ARG A 201 25.59 -12.47 4.32
CA ARG A 201 26.82 -13.25 4.37
C ARG A 201 27.58 -12.95 5.66
N VAL A 202 27.79 -13.98 6.48
CA VAL A 202 28.49 -13.90 7.77
C VAL A 202 29.81 -14.66 7.71
N VAL A 203 30.89 -14.00 8.16
CA VAL A 203 32.25 -14.55 8.19
C VAL A 203 32.88 -14.36 9.57
N ASN A 204 33.91 -15.15 9.88
CA ASN A 204 34.73 -14.92 11.07
C ASN A 204 35.46 -13.57 10.95
N GLY A 205 35.60 -12.85 12.07
CA GLY A 205 36.50 -11.72 12.14
C GLY A 205 37.93 -12.18 11.82
N SER A 206 38.64 -11.43 10.98
CA SER A 206 40.04 -11.73 10.69
C SER A 206 40.82 -11.74 12.01
N SER A 207 41.21 -12.94 12.46
CA SER A 207 42.13 -13.09 13.57
C SER A 207 43.44 -12.42 13.15
N GLY A 208 43.80 -11.30 13.77
CA GLY A 208 45.08 -10.65 13.50
C GLY A 208 46.22 -11.56 13.92
N SER A 209 46.71 -12.42 13.01
CA SER A 209 47.99 -13.10 13.15
C SER A 209 49.09 -12.27 12.48
N GLY A 210 49.57 -11.25 13.18
CA GLY A 210 50.88 -10.66 12.94
C GLY A 210 51.49 -10.46 14.32
N GLY A 211 52.35 -11.35 14.82
CA GLY A 211 53.63 -11.74 14.24
C GLY A 211 54.66 -11.46 15.33
N LEU A 212 54.72 -12.33 16.36
CA LEU A 212 55.86 -12.36 17.26
C LEU A 212 57.05 -12.89 16.47
N SER A 213 57.96 -12.01 16.07
CA SER A 213 59.30 -12.41 15.64
C SER A 213 60.15 -12.61 16.89
N PRO A 214 60.64 -13.82 17.22
CA PRO A 214 61.69 -13.97 18.20
C PRO A 214 63.00 -13.45 17.60
N ARG A 215 63.69 -12.67 18.43
CA ARG A 215 65.07 -12.12 18.37
C ARG A 215 65.97 -12.54 17.21
#